data_AF-A0A2D7T973-F1
#
_entry.id   AF-A0A2D7T973-F1
#
_cell.length_a   1.000
_cell.length_b   1.000
_cell.length_c   1.000
_cell.angle_alpha   90.00
_cell.angle_beta   90.00
_cell.angle_gamma   90.00
#
_symmetry.space_group_name_H-M   'P 1'
#
loop_
_entity.id
_entity.type
_entity.pdbx_description
1 polymer ?
#
loop_
_entity_poly.entity_id
_entity_poly.type
_entity_poly.pdbx_seq_one_letter_code
_entity_poly.pdbx_strand_id
1 'polypeptide(L)'
;MATKLPTMILSLSLVFILFSPIITVAENSEETHINGGSIDSDLTINPGEIVHISNSVTIADGVTINILNGGTLNLTGTLIGTTFGSTTLPYGINASISIPNVINSGTKLVEITFNLEEEEEYGPEFFWNGNSANITNESKHTISTTFTAGDDPLVVNILGKNIYGSKIVSVSINVDESEVLNQSPWYFEQDGLKPYSSRNWNLNNEGILNLMDSEIVGAMISGSGTFNALNSYYNLSSPIQLSAVSEFSIQGGGMDGSETDEYIEAPWGADIQWNDAFSTGDSDRWIKTLDCQKIVLPTPESFIIVKNLQYMNSGVFVDRQGFANQDSEFELTGMCNTGWRMVEIVDSEGISWQENAYIESVWWNSPWGNFSKSNIPLGFESIVEIELDIPNVNVNSIELNKASSAVDEPIEVTITLENTGNSSAIVPIECKLSDGSDADVTPFGQTVIIGAGETGVVLVDWRNSKEGEDSLTCQPLKPSGFENSSLLG
;
A
#
# COMPACT_ATOMS: atom_id res chain seq x y z
N MET A 1 -49.04 40.27 -35.27
CA MET A 1 -48.48 40.77 -33.99
C MET A 1 -47.92 39.56 -33.28
N ALA A 2 -46.62 39.26 -33.43
CA ALA A 2 -45.54 39.71 -32.52
C ALA A 2 -45.95 39.45 -31.06
N THR A 3 -45.33 38.53 -30.31
CA THR A 3 -43.91 38.58 -29.91
C THR A 3 -43.40 37.29 -29.22
N LYS A 4 -42.13 36.97 -29.51
CA LYS A 4 -41.02 36.53 -28.62
C LYS A 4 -41.07 35.18 -27.90
N LEU A 5 -40.07 34.35 -28.20
CA LEU A 5 -39.27 33.59 -27.23
C LEU A 5 -37.78 33.65 -27.67
N PRO A 6 -36.80 33.69 -26.74
CA PRO A 6 -35.41 34.00 -27.05
C PRO A 6 -34.59 32.75 -27.36
N THR A 7 -33.67 32.90 -28.30
CA THR A 7 -32.64 31.94 -28.70
C THR A 7 -31.53 31.91 -27.66
N MET A 8 -31.25 30.75 -27.07
CA MET A 8 -30.05 30.49 -26.27
C MET A 8 -28.83 30.41 -27.21
N ILE A 9 -27.83 31.25 -26.97
CA ILE A 9 -26.53 31.20 -27.64
C ILE A 9 -25.66 30.24 -26.83
N LEU A 10 -25.26 29.13 -27.44
CA LEU A 10 -24.27 28.20 -26.92
C LEU A 10 -22.88 28.78 -27.25
N SER A 11 -22.10 29.17 -26.24
CA SER A 11 -20.71 29.62 -26.44
C SER A 11 -19.79 28.41 -26.59
N LEU A 12 -19.35 28.15 -27.81
CA LEU A 12 -18.31 27.17 -28.11
C LEU A 12 -16.95 27.87 -27.94
N SER A 13 -16.28 27.61 -26.82
CA SER A 13 -14.92 28.11 -26.54
C SER A 13 -13.91 27.31 -27.38
N LEU A 14 -13.50 27.89 -28.50
CA LEU A 14 -12.44 27.38 -29.37
C LEU A 14 -11.08 27.80 -28.79
N VAL A 15 -10.38 26.87 -28.12
CA VAL A 15 -9.00 27.08 -27.68
C VAL A 15 -8.07 26.89 -28.88
N PHE A 16 -7.52 27.99 -29.39
CA PHE A 16 -6.41 27.95 -30.34
C PHE A 16 -5.12 27.59 -29.60
N ILE A 17 -4.64 26.35 -29.78
CA ILE A 17 -3.28 25.96 -29.40
C ILE A 17 -2.33 26.53 -30.45
N LEU A 18 -1.51 27.48 -30.04
CA LEU A 18 -0.38 28.00 -30.82
C LEU A 18 0.71 26.92 -30.90
N PHE A 19 0.77 26.19 -32.00
CA PHE A 19 1.94 25.39 -32.35
C PHE A 19 3.11 26.32 -32.70
N SER A 20 4.08 26.42 -31.79
CA SER A 20 5.44 26.81 -32.16
C SER A 20 6.15 25.55 -32.69
N PRO A 21 6.91 25.62 -33.80
CA PRO A 21 7.69 24.48 -34.25
C PRO A 21 8.80 24.23 -33.23
N ILE A 22 8.65 23.20 -32.41
CA ILE A 22 9.77 22.61 -31.69
C ILE A 22 10.68 22.01 -32.77
N ILE A 23 11.89 22.53 -32.88
CA ILE A 23 12.97 21.88 -33.62
C ILE A 23 13.26 20.60 -32.85
N THR A 24 12.69 19.49 -33.29
CA THR A 24 13.15 18.16 -32.89
C THR A 24 14.52 17.96 -33.53
N VAL A 25 15.56 18.11 -32.71
CA VAL A 25 16.79 17.37 -32.95
C VAL A 25 16.38 15.90 -32.81
N ALA A 26 16.30 15.19 -33.93
CA ALA A 26 16.19 13.74 -33.91
C ALA A 26 17.49 13.21 -33.30
N GLU A 27 17.48 12.97 -31.99
CA GLU A 27 18.37 11.96 -31.43
C GLU A 27 18.00 10.65 -32.12
N ASN A 28 18.97 10.02 -32.80
CA ASN A 28 18.80 8.66 -33.30
C ASN A 28 18.51 7.77 -32.09
N SER A 29 17.24 7.40 -31.87
CA SER A 29 16.91 6.28 -30.99
C SER A 29 17.49 5.02 -31.63
N GLU A 30 18.35 4.31 -30.92
CA GLU A 30 18.83 3.00 -31.37
C GLU A 30 17.66 2.00 -31.24
N GLU A 31 17.05 1.68 -32.38
CA GLU A 31 15.99 0.67 -32.48
C GLU A 31 16.60 -0.72 -32.69
N THR A 32 16.26 -1.67 -31.81
CA THR A 32 16.65 -3.07 -31.92
C THR A 32 15.43 -3.95 -32.15
N HIS A 33 15.50 -4.90 -33.07
CA HIS A 33 14.41 -5.84 -33.36
C HIS A 33 14.82 -7.29 -33.08
N ILE A 34 14.05 -7.98 -32.24
CA ILE A 34 14.19 -9.40 -31.94
C ILE A 34 12.97 -10.14 -32.52
N ASN A 35 13.21 -10.96 -33.55
CA ASN A 35 12.15 -11.63 -34.31
C ASN A 35 12.10 -13.13 -34.01
N GLY A 36 11.86 -13.47 -32.74
CA GLY A 36 11.83 -14.85 -32.25
C GLY A 36 13.22 -15.39 -31.90
N GLY A 37 13.28 -16.66 -31.51
CA GLY A 37 14.53 -17.32 -31.08
C GLY A 37 14.60 -17.47 -29.55
N SER A 38 15.81 -17.40 -29.00
CA SER A 38 16.06 -17.48 -27.55
C SER A 38 16.82 -16.25 -27.05
N ILE A 39 16.56 -15.86 -25.79
CA ILE A 39 17.40 -14.95 -25.01
C ILE A 39 17.98 -15.77 -23.87
N ASP A 40 19.27 -16.07 -23.98
CA ASP A 40 20.00 -16.96 -23.06
C ASP A 40 20.90 -16.18 -22.09
N SER A 41 20.84 -14.85 -22.10
CA SER A 41 21.59 -13.94 -21.23
C SER A 41 20.81 -12.66 -20.97
N ASP A 42 21.13 -11.97 -19.87
CA ASP A 42 20.46 -10.73 -19.49
C ASP A 42 20.41 -9.71 -20.63
N LEU A 43 19.26 -9.05 -20.77
CA LEU A 43 19.01 -7.98 -21.72
C LEU A 43 18.79 -6.69 -20.93
N THR A 44 19.52 -5.63 -21.26
CA THR A 44 19.30 -4.29 -20.69
C THR A 44 18.94 -3.33 -21.81
N ILE A 45 17.82 -2.63 -21.64
CA ILE A 45 17.34 -1.59 -22.54
C ILE A 45 17.64 -0.25 -21.87
N ASN A 46 18.60 0.48 -22.43
CA ASN A 46 19.11 1.72 -21.86
C ASN A 46 18.18 2.91 -22.15
N PRO A 47 18.35 4.04 -21.43
CA PRO A 47 17.61 5.26 -21.74
C PRO A 47 17.80 5.68 -23.21
N GLY A 48 16.69 5.90 -23.93
CA GLY A 48 16.69 6.26 -25.36
C GLY A 48 16.73 5.07 -26.33
N GLU A 49 16.95 3.84 -25.84
CA GLU A 49 16.84 2.63 -26.64
C GLU A 49 15.40 2.15 -26.75
N ILE A 50 15.04 1.63 -27.93
CA ILE A 50 13.73 1.03 -28.18
C ILE A 50 13.97 -0.39 -28.69
N VAL A 51 13.45 -1.39 -27.98
CA VAL A 51 13.50 -2.79 -28.41
C VAL A 51 12.10 -3.23 -28.85
N HIS A 52 12.02 -3.86 -30.02
CA HIS A 52 10.81 -4.46 -30.56
C HIS A 52 10.94 -5.98 -30.59
N ILE A 53 9.96 -6.68 -30.02
CA ILE A 53 9.89 -8.14 -30.05
C ILE A 53 8.56 -8.56 -30.69
N SER A 54 8.63 -9.20 -31.87
CA SER A 54 7.45 -9.41 -32.73
C SER A 54 7.08 -10.87 -33.05
N ASN A 55 7.69 -11.84 -32.37
CA ASN A 55 7.38 -13.28 -32.47
C ASN A 55 7.55 -13.95 -31.09
N SER A 56 7.32 -15.26 -31.00
CA SER A 56 7.65 -16.04 -29.79
C SER A 56 9.17 -16.12 -29.58
N VAL A 57 9.62 -15.64 -28.41
CA VAL A 57 10.99 -15.69 -27.93
C VAL A 57 11.01 -16.49 -26.63
N THR A 58 11.87 -17.49 -26.57
CA THR A 58 12.10 -18.27 -25.36
C THR A 58 13.13 -17.58 -24.47
N ILE A 59 12.85 -17.43 -23.18
CA ILE A 59 13.75 -16.83 -22.19
C ILE A 59 14.30 -17.96 -21.31
N ALA A 60 15.62 -18.09 -21.25
CA ALA A 60 16.25 -19.09 -20.40
C ALA A 60 16.02 -18.78 -18.91
N ASP A 61 15.92 -19.81 -18.08
CA ASP A 61 15.74 -19.66 -16.63
C ASP A 61 16.87 -18.80 -16.02
N GLY A 62 16.49 -17.90 -15.10
CA GLY A 62 17.38 -16.97 -14.41
C GLY A 62 17.75 -15.71 -15.19
N VAL A 63 17.43 -15.62 -16.49
CA VAL A 63 17.68 -14.42 -17.29
C VAL A 63 16.83 -13.25 -16.79
N THR A 64 17.41 -12.05 -16.84
CA THR A 64 16.73 -10.80 -16.51
C THR A 64 16.65 -9.87 -17.71
N ILE A 65 15.44 -9.39 -18.01
CA ILE A 65 15.21 -8.26 -18.91
C ILE A 65 15.02 -7.00 -18.06
N ASN A 66 15.94 -6.05 -18.17
CA ASN A 66 15.87 -4.75 -17.50
C ASN A 66 15.50 -3.66 -18.51
N ILE A 67 14.40 -2.96 -18.27
CA ILE A 67 14.00 -1.76 -19.00
C ILE A 67 14.34 -0.58 -18.09
N LEU A 68 15.43 0.13 -18.37
CA LEU A 68 15.84 1.26 -17.55
C LEU A 68 14.94 2.48 -17.82
N ASN A 69 14.90 3.43 -16.87
CA ASN A 69 14.14 4.66 -17.03
C ASN A 69 14.52 5.41 -18.32
N GLY A 70 13.54 5.68 -19.17
CA GLY A 70 13.71 6.25 -20.51
C GLY A 70 13.97 5.24 -21.64
N GLY A 71 14.13 3.95 -21.33
CA GLY A 71 14.14 2.85 -22.29
C GLY A 71 12.72 2.35 -22.59
N THR A 72 12.52 1.72 -23.75
CA THR A 72 11.20 1.21 -24.17
C THR A 72 11.28 -0.21 -24.73
N LEU A 73 10.42 -1.11 -24.22
CA LEU A 73 10.16 -2.43 -24.81
C LEU A 73 8.78 -2.46 -25.44
N ASN A 74 8.71 -2.74 -26.74
CA ASN A 74 7.47 -2.98 -27.47
C ASN A 74 7.35 -4.47 -27.81
N LEU A 75 6.38 -5.16 -27.22
CA LEU A 75 6.09 -6.57 -27.48
C LEU A 75 4.80 -6.69 -28.29
N THR A 76 4.88 -7.38 -29.42
CA THR A 76 3.72 -7.85 -30.20
C THR A 76 3.76 -9.37 -30.44
N GLY A 77 4.64 -10.07 -29.72
CA GLY A 77 4.82 -11.52 -29.78
C GLY A 77 4.64 -12.16 -28.41
N THR A 78 5.38 -13.23 -28.14
CA THR A 78 5.32 -13.93 -26.85
C THR A 78 6.70 -13.97 -26.22
N LEU A 79 6.82 -13.63 -24.94
CA LEU A 79 7.99 -13.94 -24.12
C LEU A 79 7.64 -15.12 -23.24
N ILE A 80 8.34 -16.25 -23.39
CA ILE A 80 8.01 -17.50 -22.71
C ILE A 80 9.24 -18.11 -22.02
N GLY A 81 9.12 -18.39 -20.72
CA GLY A 81 10.18 -19.09 -19.98
C GLY A 81 10.42 -20.52 -20.50
N THR A 82 11.62 -21.06 -20.26
CA THR A 82 11.96 -22.44 -20.66
C THR A 82 11.32 -23.51 -19.80
N THR A 83 11.09 -23.22 -18.52
CA THR A 83 10.45 -24.13 -17.58
C THR A 83 9.31 -23.43 -16.88
N PHE A 84 8.21 -24.15 -16.66
CA PHE A 84 7.18 -23.76 -15.70
C PHE A 84 7.27 -24.73 -14.53
N GLY A 85 7.21 -24.21 -13.32
CA GLY A 85 7.27 -25.01 -12.10
C GLY A 85 6.09 -25.94 -11.93
N SER A 86 5.87 -26.34 -10.68
CA SER A 86 4.79 -27.23 -10.29
C SER A 86 3.47 -26.46 -10.10
N THR A 87 2.47 -27.17 -9.62
CA THR A 87 1.26 -26.56 -9.06
C THR A 87 1.13 -26.91 -7.59
N THR A 88 0.62 -25.97 -6.80
CA THR A 88 0.21 -26.20 -5.42
C THR A 88 -1.30 -26.44 -5.36
N LEU A 89 -1.70 -27.38 -4.51
CA LEU A 89 -3.06 -27.70 -4.14
C LEU A 89 -3.25 -27.31 -2.66
N PRO A 90 -3.89 -26.17 -2.37
CA PRO A 90 -4.08 -25.73 -1.00
C PRO A 90 -5.02 -26.63 -0.20
N TYR A 91 -4.91 -26.58 1.13
CA TYR A 91 -5.76 -27.34 2.03
C TYR A 91 -7.26 -27.02 1.82
N GLY A 92 -8.09 -28.07 1.74
CA GLY A 92 -9.55 -27.93 1.62
C GLY A 92 -10.06 -27.49 0.25
N ILE A 93 -9.16 -27.24 -0.71
CA ILE A 93 -9.53 -26.88 -2.08
C ILE A 93 -9.86 -28.14 -2.88
N ASN A 94 -10.94 -28.07 -3.66
CA ASN A 94 -11.25 -29.04 -4.69
C ASN A 94 -10.66 -28.53 -6.00
N ALA A 95 -9.85 -29.38 -6.63
CA ALA A 95 -9.26 -29.13 -7.92
C ALA A 95 -9.65 -30.25 -8.90
N SER A 96 -9.41 -30.02 -10.18
CA SER A 96 -9.54 -31.05 -11.20
C SER A 96 -8.43 -30.92 -12.24
N ILE A 97 -8.01 -32.06 -12.79
CA ILE A 97 -7.11 -32.12 -13.94
C ILE A 97 -7.74 -33.05 -14.98
N SER A 98 -7.90 -32.54 -16.20
CA SER A 98 -8.34 -33.31 -17.37
C SER A 98 -7.15 -33.96 -18.06
N ILE A 99 -7.07 -35.29 -17.96
CA ILE A 99 -6.01 -36.10 -18.58
C ILE A 99 -6.39 -36.43 -20.02
N PRO A 100 -5.65 -35.94 -21.03
CA PRO A 100 -6.00 -36.13 -22.43
C PRO A 100 -5.89 -37.60 -22.83
N ASN A 101 -6.76 -38.01 -23.75
CA ASN A 101 -6.64 -39.28 -24.42
C ASN A 101 -5.52 -39.23 -25.47
N VAL A 102 -4.38 -39.87 -25.15
CA VAL A 102 -3.21 -39.94 -26.04
C VAL A 102 -3.25 -41.12 -27.04
N ILE A 103 -4.36 -41.87 -27.10
CA ILE A 103 -4.50 -43.08 -27.91
C ILE A 103 -5.09 -42.78 -29.29
N ASN A 104 -4.31 -43.08 -30.34
CA ASN A 104 -4.70 -42.83 -31.73
C ASN A 104 -5.34 -44.03 -32.44
N SER A 105 -5.28 -45.23 -31.86
CA SER A 105 -5.88 -46.44 -32.45
C SER A 105 -6.11 -47.55 -31.42
N GLY A 106 -7.24 -48.24 -31.52
CA GLY A 106 -7.58 -49.38 -30.65
C GLY A 106 -7.83 -48.97 -29.20
N THR A 107 -7.78 -49.95 -28.30
CA THR A 107 -7.85 -49.75 -26.84
C THR A 107 -6.51 -50.14 -26.24
N LYS A 108 -5.95 -49.28 -25.39
CA LYS A 108 -4.66 -49.49 -24.75
C LYS A 108 -4.73 -49.28 -23.25
N LEU A 109 -3.84 -49.95 -22.52
CA LEU A 109 -3.63 -49.69 -21.09
C LEU A 109 -2.82 -48.40 -20.96
N VAL A 110 -3.28 -47.53 -20.06
CA VAL A 110 -2.68 -46.23 -19.79
C VAL A 110 -2.44 -46.12 -18.29
N GLU A 111 -1.20 -45.79 -17.92
CA GLU A 111 -0.82 -45.50 -16.55
C GLU A 111 -0.57 -44.00 -16.43
N ILE A 112 -1.30 -43.35 -15.53
CA ILE A 112 -1.23 -41.92 -15.27
C ILE A 112 -0.61 -41.77 -13.89
N THR A 113 0.62 -41.26 -13.82
CA THR A 113 1.33 -41.05 -12.57
C THR A 113 1.35 -39.56 -12.23
N PHE A 114 0.80 -39.21 -11.08
CA PHE A 114 0.94 -37.89 -10.45
C PHE A 114 2.17 -37.93 -9.55
N ASN A 115 3.17 -37.10 -9.84
CA ASN A 115 4.38 -36.98 -9.04
C ASN A 115 4.25 -35.79 -8.09
N LEU A 116 4.44 -36.03 -6.79
CA LEU A 116 4.48 -35.03 -5.74
C LEU A 116 5.93 -34.59 -5.47
N GLU A 117 6.11 -33.40 -4.89
CA GLU A 117 7.46 -32.87 -4.61
C GLU A 117 8.19 -33.74 -3.58
N GLU A 118 7.46 -34.20 -2.57
CA GLU A 118 7.98 -35.03 -1.50
C GLU A 118 6.93 -36.02 -0.97
N GLU A 119 7.36 -36.91 -0.09
CA GLU A 119 6.45 -37.81 0.63
C GLU A 119 5.73 -37.04 1.73
N GLU A 120 4.42 -36.87 1.58
CA GLU A 120 3.60 -36.14 2.55
C GLU A 120 2.82 -37.11 3.45
N GLU A 121 2.85 -36.91 4.78
CA GLU A 121 2.09 -37.73 5.74
C GLU A 121 0.59 -37.73 5.41
N TYR A 122 0.08 -36.57 4.97
CA TYR A 122 -1.30 -36.34 4.55
C TYR A 122 -1.35 -35.66 3.18
N GLY A 123 -0.97 -36.38 2.12
CA GLY A 123 -1.08 -35.91 0.74
C GLY A 123 -2.53 -35.81 0.22
N PRO A 124 -2.72 -35.52 -1.08
CA PRO A 124 -4.03 -35.29 -1.66
C PRO A 124 -4.91 -36.54 -1.68
N GLU A 125 -6.23 -36.35 -1.82
CA GLU A 125 -7.15 -37.42 -2.21
C GLU A 125 -7.55 -37.28 -3.67
N PHE A 126 -7.34 -38.33 -4.47
CA PHE A 126 -7.72 -38.38 -5.87
C PHE A 126 -9.04 -39.14 -6.05
N PHE A 127 -9.86 -38.69 -7.01
CA PHE A 127 -11.12 -39.32 -7.41
C PHE A 127 -11.21 -39.43 -8.93
N TRP A 128 -11.45 -40.64 -9.44
CA TRP A 128 -11.56 -40.89 -10.88
C TRP A 128 -12.49 -42.08 -11.16
N ASN A 129 -13.43 -41.95 -12.10
CA ASN A 129 -14.33 -43.04 -12.53
C ASN A 129 -15.01 -43.80 -11.37
N GLY A 130 -15.37 -43.11 -10.29
CA GLY A 130 -15.98 -43.71 -9.09
C GLY A 130 -15.01 -44.40 -8.12
N ASN A 131 -13.71 -44.40 -8.42
CA ASN A 131 -12.64 -44.81 -7.50
C ASN A 131 -12.11 -43.60 -6.73
N SER A 132 -11.46 -43.87 -5.59
CA SER A 132 -10.67 -42.86 -4.88
C SER A 132 -9.42 -43.46 -4.24
N ALA A 133 -8.43 -42.61 -4.00
CA ALA A 133 -7.22 -42.96 -3.28
C ALA A 133 -6.74 -41.78 -2.42
N ASN A 134 -6.42 -42.06 -1.16
CA ASN A 134 -5.75 -41.11 -0.26
C ASN A 134 -4.26 -41.35 -0.33
N ILE A 135 -3.49 -40.33 -0.69
CA ILE A 135 -2.04 -40.46 -0.85
C ILE A 135 -1.39 -40.09 0.48
N THR A 136 -0.80 -41.08 1.14
CA THR A 136 -0.21 -40.90 2.48
C THR A 136 1.16 -41.56 2.52
N ASN A 137 2.18 -40.80 2.91
CA ASN A 137 3.60 -41.19 2.89
C ASN A 137 4.07 -41.70 1.53
N GLU A 138 3.59 -41.07 0.46
CA GLU A 138 3.94 -41.39 -0.93
C GLU A 138 4.27 -40.10 -1.67
N SER A 139 5.30 -40.15 -2.52
CA SER A 139 5.71 -39.04 -3.40
C SER A 139 5.13 -39.16 -4.80
N LYS A 140 4.30 -40.17 -5.06
CA LYS A 140 3.61 -40.34 -6.34
C LYS A 140 2.42 -41.27 -6.20
N HIS A 141 1.44 -41.09 -7.08
CA HIS A 141 0.31 -42.01 -7.22
C HIS A 141 0.09 -42.39 -8.67
N THR A 142 -0.16 -43.67 -8.96
CA THR A 142 -0.42 -44.15 -10.33
C THR A 142 -1.84 -44.68 -10.46
N ILE A 143 -2.57 -44.09 -11.40
CA ILE A 143 -3.88 -44.54 -11.85
C ILE A 143 -3.68 -45.41 -13.09
N SER A 144 -4.18 -46.64 -13.06
CA SER A 144 -4.20 -47.53 -14.23
C SER A 144 -5.61 -47.56 -14.81
N THR A 145 -5.74 -47.22 -16.09
CA THR A 145 -7.02 -47.19 -16.82
C THR A 145 -6.83 -47.65 -18.26
N THR A 146 -7.91 -47.81 -19.02
CA THR A 146 -7.84 -48.05 -20.46
C THR A 146 -8.43 -46.87 -21.22
N PHE A 147 -7.75 -46.44 -22.27
CA PHE A 147 -8.31 -45.51 -23.26
C PHE A 147 -8.49 -46.21 -24.60
N THR A 148 -9.64 -45.97 -25.23
CA THR A 148 -9.92 -46.28 -26.62
C THR A 148 -9.74 -45.04 -27.46
N ALA A 149 -9.27 -45.19 -28.69
CA ALA A 149 -9.13 -44.07 -29.61
C ALA A 149 -10.46 -43.33 -29.80
N GLY A 150 -10.46 -42.03 -29.47
CA GLY A 150 -11.63 -41.18 -29.52
C GLY A 150 -12.45 -41.10 -28.22
N ASP A 151 -12.03 -41.77 -27.15
CA ASP A 151 -12.59 -41.53 -25.81
C ASP A 151 -12.31 -40.08 -25.36
N ASP A 152 -13.22 -39.52 -24.57
CA ASP A 152 -13.06 -38.22 -23.92
C ASP A 152 -11.91 -38.25 -22.89
N PRO A 153 -11.33 -37.07 -22.53
CA PRO A 153 -10.36 -36.96 -21.46
C PRO A 153 -10.85 -37.56 -20.13
N LEU A 154 -9.94 -38.14 -19.35
CA LEU A 154 -10.24 -38.57 -17.98
C LEU A 154 -10.12 -37.38 -17.04
N VAL A 155 -11.23 -36.96 -16.43
CA VAL A 155 -11.19 -35.97 -15.35
C VAL A 155 -10.81 -36.65 -14.04
N VAL A 156 -9.72 -36.19 -13.43
CA VAL A 156 -9.30 -36.58 -12.09
C VAL A 156 -9.61 -35.41 -11.16
N ASN A 157 -10.53 -35.61 -10.21
CA ASN A 157 -10.80 -34.64 -9.16
C ASN A 157 -9.84 -34.86 -8.00
N ILE A 158 -9.43 -33.77 -7.36
CA ILE A 158 -8.38 -33.78 -6.33
C ILE A 158 -8.85 -32.94 -5.15
N LEU A 159 -8.75 -33.47 -3.94
CA LEU A 159 -9.04 -32.74 -2.70
C LEU A 159 -7.74 -32.55 -1.92
N GLY A 160 -7.41 -31.28 -1.63
CA GLY A 160 -6.28 -30.93 -0.78
C GLY A 160 -6.52 -31.33 0.67
N LYS A 161 -5.72 -32.26 1.20
CA LYS A 161 -5.81 -32.72 2.60
C LYS A 161 -4.60 -32.34 3.46
N ASN A 162 -3.50 -31.93 2.85
CA ASN A 162 -2.34 -31.42 3.57
C ASN A 162 -2.63 -30.00 4.06
N ILE A 163 -2.51 -29.75 5.37
CA ILE A 163 -2.68 -28.40 5.95
C ILE A 163 -1.63 -27.39 5.46
N TYR A 164 -0.50 -27.87 4.95
CA TYR A 164 0.55 -27.06 4.34
C TYR A 164 0.40 -26.92 2.82
N GLY A 165 -0.64 -27.52 2.24
CA GLY A 165 -0.79 -27.69 0.80
C GLY A 165 0.06 -28.85 0.25
N SER A 166 -0.37 -29.41 -0.88
CA SER A 166 0.37 -30.47 -1.59
C SER A 166 0.88 -29.94 -2.93
N LYS A 167 2.08 -30.34 -3.33
CA LYS A 167 2.65 -29.90 -4.62
C LYS A 167 2.66 -31.04 -5.62
N ILE A 168 1.99 -30.84 -6.75
CA ILE A 168 2.00 -31.76 -7.88
C ILE A 168 3.00 -31.21 -8.90
N VAL A 169 4.12 -31.91 -9.07
CA VAL A 169 5.27 -31.44 -9.88
C VAL A 169 5.10 -31.80 -11.34
N SER A 170 4.59 -32.99 -11.61
CA SER A 170 4.34 -33.47 -12.96
C SER A 170 3.26 -34.53 -13.01
N VAL A 171 2.65 -34.64 -14.18
CA VAL A 171 1.78 -35.76 -14.55
C VAL A 171 2.44 -36.47 -15.73
N SER A 172 2.79 -37.74 -15.53
CA SER A 172 3.34 -38.59 -16.57
C SER A 172 2.32 -39.61 -17.05
N ILE A 173 2.19 -39.78 -18.37
CA ILE A 173 1.29 -40.73 -19.02
C ILE A 173 2.14 -41.77 -19.74
N ASN A 174 2.04 -43.03 -19.29
CA ASN A 174 2.63 -44.17 -19.94
C ASN A 174 1.58 -44.97 -20.69
N VAL A 175 1.90 -45.41 -21.90
CA VAL A 175 1.06 -46.28 -22.73
C VAL A 175 1.88 -47.50 -23.10
N ASP A 176 1.36 -48.70 -22.79
CA ASP A 176 2.08 -49.97 -23.02
C ASP A 176 3.55 -49.93 -22.52
N GLU A 177 3.76 -49.42 -21.29
CA GLU A 177 5.08 -49.28 -20.63
C GLU A 177 6.04 -48.24 -21.25
N SER A 178 5.57 -47.38 -22.16
CA SER A 178 6.35 -46.27 -22.73
C SER A 178 5.79 -44.92 -22.31
N GLU A 179 6.63 -44.02 -21.79
CA GLU A 179 6.25 -42.64 -21.49
C GLU A 179 5.94 -41.87 -22.77
N VAL A 180 4.73 -41.32 -22.85
CA VAL A 180 4.23 -40.54 -23.99
C VAL A 180 4.15 -39.05 -23.66
N LEU A 181 3.90 -38.73 -22.40
CA LEU A 181 3.79 -37.36 -21.91
C LEU A 181 4.34 -37.28 -20.49
N ASN A 182 5.07 -36.22 -20.18
CA ASN A 182 5.50 -35.87 -18.84
C ASN A 182 5.63 -34.36 -18.75
N GLN A 183 4.67 -33.72 -18.08
CA GLN A 183 4.56 -32.26 -18.05
C GLN A 183 4.05 -31.79 -16.68
N SER A 184 4.30 -30.52 -16.36
CA SER A 184 3.68 -29.84 -15.22
C SER A 184 2.14 -29.89 -15.34
N PRO A 185 1.39 -30.01 -14.22
CA PRO A 185 -0.07 -29.99 -14.24
C PRO A 185 -0.67 -28.77 -14.94
N TRP A 186 0.06 -27.65 -15.01
CA TRP A 186 -0.41 -26.43 -15.68
C TRP A 186 -0.61 -26.59 -17.19
N TYR A 187 0.04 -27.57 -17.83
CA TYR A 187 -0.16 -27.85 -19.25
C TYR A 187 -1.42 -28.67 -19.54
N PHE A 188 -2.13 -29.08 -18.50
CA PHE A 188 -3.41 -29.77 -18.60
C PHE A 188 -4.53 -28.77 -18.37
N GLU A 189 -5.70 -29.03 -18.97
CA GLU A 189 -6.92 -28.33 -18.56
C GLU A 189 -7.19 -28.67 -17.09
N GLN A 190 -7.24 -27.64 -16.26
CA GLN A 190 -7.28 -27.78 -14.81
C GLN A 190 -8.12 -26.67 -14.19
N ASP A 191 -8.62 -26.94 -12.99
CA ASP A 191 -9.33 -25.96 -12.16
C ASP A 191 -8.90 -26.13 -10.71
N GLY A 192 -8.82 -25.03 -9.96
CA GLY A 192 -8.51 -25.01 -8.54
C GLY A 192 -7.04 -25.20 -8.14
N LEU A 193 -6.12 -25.51 -9.06
CA LEU A 193 -4.68 -25.53 -8.75
C LEU A 193 -4.08 -24.13 -8.90
N LYS A 194 -3.17 -23.77 -7.98
CA LYS A 194 -2.39 -22.54 -8.08
C LYS A 194 -1.00 -22.85 -8.63
N PRO A 195 -0.41 -22.00 -9.48
CA PRO A 195 0.96 -22.19 -9.92
C PRO A 195 1.95 -22.08 -8.77
N TYR A 196 3.09 -22.77 -8.87
CA TYR A 196 4.16 -22.74 -7.88
C TYR A 196 5.52 -22.82 -8.56
N SER A 197 6.42 -21.88 -8.27
CA SER A 197 7.75 -21.79 -8.91
C SER A 197 7.67 -21.72 -10.44
N SER A 198 6.63 -21.07 -10.94
CA SER A 198 6.31 -20.86 -12.35
C SER A 198 7.03 -19.65 -12.98
N ARG A 199 7.48 -18.72 -12.14
CA ARG A 199 8.16 -17.47 -12.52
C ARG A 199 9.69 -17.64 -12.53
N ASN A 200 10.23 -18.17 -13.62
CA ASN A 200 11.64 -18.62 -13.69
C ASN A 200 12.60 -17.64 -14.40
N TRP A 201 12.11 -16.51 -14.91
CA TRP A 201 12.94 -15.42 -15.46
C TRP A 201 12.39 -14.07 -14.99
N ASN A 202 13.18 -12.99 -15.08
CA ASN A 202 12.82 -11.70 -14.49
C ASN A 202 12.55 -10.64 -15.56
N LEU A 203 11.53 -9.81 -15.35
CA LEU A 203 11.29 -8.59 -16.11
C LEU A 203 11.20 -7.41 -15.14
N ASN A 204 12.22 -6.56 -15.16
CA ASN A 204 12.28 -5.35 -14.34
C ASN A 204 12.03 -4.13 -15.23
N ASN A 205 10.94 -3.40 -14.97
CA ASN A 205 10.54 -2.26 -15.77
C ASN A 205 10.59 -0.96 -14.97
N GLU A 206 11.61 -0.15 -15.22
CA GLU A 206 11.77 1.23 -14.75
C GLU A 206 11.49 2.25 -15.88
N GLY A 207 11.28 1.78 -17.11
CA GLY A 207 11.01 2.58 -18.31
C GLY A 207 9.57 2.40 -18.79
N ILE A 208 9.41 2.03 -20.07
CA ILE A 208 8.10 1.80 -20.68
C ILE A 208 8.03 0.37 -21.24
N LEU A 209 7.07 -0.41 -20.77
CA LEU A 209 6.68 -1.70 -21.34
C LEU A 209 5.36 -1.56 -22.08
N ASN A 210 5.35 -1.77 -23.39
CA ASN A 210 4.14 -1.78 -24.21
C ASN A 210 3.90 -3.18 -24.76
N LEU A 211 2.77 -3.76 -24.37
CA LEU A 211 2.26 -5.05 -24.81
C LEU A 211 1.04 -4.81 -25.72
N MET A 212 1.07 -5.33 -26.95
CA MET A 212 -0.04 -5.22 -27.88
C MET A 212 -0.28 -6.55 -28.58
N ASP A 213 -1.48 -7.13 -28.38
CA ASP A 213 -1.85 -8.45 -28.90
C ASP A 213 -0.75 -9.50 -28.60
N SER A 214 -0.26 -9.50 -27.36
CA SER A 214 0.97 -10.18 -26.95
C SER A 214 0.83 -10.96 -25.64
N GLU A 215 1.86 -11.72 -25.27
CA GLU A 215 1.81 -12.59 -24.11
C GLU A 215 3.17 -12.66 -23.39
N ILE A 216 3.13 -12.61 -22.06
CA ILE A 216 4.28 -12.89 -21.18
C ILE A 216 3.93 -14.11 -20.34
N VAL A 217 4.80 -15.13 -20.37
CA VAL A 217 4.61 -16.40 -19.67
C VAL A 217 5.78 -16.73 -18.75
N GLY A 218 5.48 -16.94 -17.47
CA GLY A 218 6.45 -17.41 -16.48
C GLY A 218 7.47 -16.36 -16.03
N ALA A 219 7.10 -15.07 -16.06
CA ALA A 219 7.99 -13.97 -15.67
C ALA A 219 7.76 -13.53 -14.22
N MET A 220 8.82 -13.29 -13.48
CA MET A 220 8.80 -12.49 -12.26
C MET A 220 8.87 -11.01 -12.66
N ILE A 221 7.73 -10.33 -12.64
CA ILE A 221 7.61 -8.95 -13.13
C ILE A 221 7.63 -7.98 -11.97
N SER A 222 8.49 -6.96 -12.06
CA SER A 222 8.51 -5.86 -11.10
C SER A 222 8.90 -4.53 -11.73
N GLY A 223 8.65 -3.42 -11.03
CA GLY A 223 9.33 -2.14 -11.32
C GLY A 223 8.49 -0.88 -11.13
N SER A 224 9.14 0.27 -11.33
CA SER A 224 8.56 1.61 -11.12
C SER A 224 8.05 2.33 -12.37
N GLY A 225 8.22 1.72 -13.55
CA GLY A 225 7.90 2.31 -14.84
C GLY A 225 6.41 2.25 -15.22
N THR A 226 6.17 2.52 -16.51
CA THR A 226 4.85 2.42 -17.14
C THR A 226 4.67 1.05 -17.79
N PHE A 227 3.56 0.38 -17.48
CA PHE A 227 3.16 -0.91 -18.04
C PHE A 227 1.85 -0.72 -18.81
N ASN A 228 1.90 -0.85 -20.12
CA ASN A 228 0.74 -0.74 -20.99
C ASN A 228 0.46 -2.10 -21.63
N ALA A 229 -0.72 -2.65 -21.40
CA ALA A 229 -1.16 -3.89 -22.02
C ALA A 229 -2.48 -3.69 -22.75
N LEU A 230 -2.46 -3.88 -24.08
CA LEU A 230 -3.64 -3.87 -24.93
C LEU A 230 -3.84 -5.27 -25.52
N ASN A 231 -4.99 -5.88 -25.24
CA ASN A 231 -5.33 -7.25 -25.64
C ASN A 231 -4.21 -8.26 -25.36
N SER A 232 -3.51 -8.09 -24.24
CA SER A 232 -2.30 -8.86 -23.92
C SER A 232 -2.47 -9.64 -22.62
N TYR A 233 -1.64 -10.68 -22.47
CA TYR A 233 -1.81 -11.70 -21.44
C TYR A 233 -0.58 -11.80 -20.55
N TYR A 234 -0.80 -11.84 -19.23
CA TYR A 234 0.23 -12.19 -18.26
C TYR A 234 -0.13 -13.54 -17.65
N ASN A 235 0.48 -14.60 -18.18
CA ASN A 235 0.21 -15.97 -17.77
C ASN A 235 1.35 -16.47 -16.90
N LEU A 236 1.05 -17.14 -15.78
CA LEU A 236 2.06 -17.64 -14.85
C LEU A 236 3.08 -16.57 -14.40
N SER A 237 2.68 -15.29 -14.43
CA SER A 237 3.59 -14.15 -14.22
C SER A 237 3.18 -13.30 -13.03
N SER A 238 2.20 -13.78 -12.25
CA SER A 238 1.59 -13.06 -11.15
C SER A 238 2.03 -13.65 -9.79
N PRO A 239 2.13 -12.82 -8.73
CA PRO A 239 1.83 -11.38 -8.69
C PRO A 239 2.85 -10.52 -9.45
N ILE A 240 2.37 -9.47 -10.10
CA ILE A 240 3.21 -8.35 -10.59
C ILE A 240 3.49 -7.40 -9.43
N GLN A 241 4.76 -7.09 -9.19
CA GLN A 241 5.22 -6.29 -8.05
C GLN A 241 5.50 -4.84 -8.47
N LEU A 242 4.60 -3.92 -8.13
CA LEU A 242 4.72 -2.50 -8.50
C LEU A 242 5.36 -1.67 -7.39
N SER A 243 5.84 -0.48 -7.76
CA SER A 243 6.27 0.57 -6.83
C SER A 243 5.16 1.60 -6.61
N ALA A 244 5.33 2.48 -5.61
CA ALA A 244 4.39 3.57 -5.32
C ALA A 244 4.20 4.61 -6.45
N VAL A 245 5.06 4.60 -7.49
CA VAL A 245 4.99 5.55 -8.61
C VAL A 245 4.69 4.88 -9.95
N SER A 246 4.45 3.57 -9.93
CA SER A 246 4.19 2.80 -11.15
C SER A 246 2.84 3.17 -11.76
N GLU A 247 2.78 3.13 -13.09
CA GLU A 247 1.55 3.26 -13.86
C GLU A 247 1.29 1.93 -14.57
N PHE A 248 0.24 1.22 -14.17
CA PHE A 248 -0.15 -0.05 -14.78
C PHE A 248 -1.51 0.08 -15.45
N SER A 249 -1.58 -0.27 -16.73
CA SER A 249 -2.83 -0.30 -17.48
C SER A 249 -2.94 -1.62 -18.25
N ILE A 250 -4.04 -2.32 -18.03
CA ILE A 250 -4.47 -3.46 -18.84
C ILE A 250 -5.85 -3.18 -19.44
N GLN A 251 -5.93 -3.26 -20.77
CA GLN A 251 -7.15 -3.10 -21.54
C GLN A 251 -7.37 -4.31 -22.44
N GLY A 252 -8.41 -5.11 -22.15
CA GLY A 252 -8.59 -6.41 -22.80
C GLY A 252 -7.46 -7.39 -22.45
N GLY A 253 -7.52 -8.61 -23.01
CA GLY A 253 -6.61 -9.68 -22.61
C GLY A 253 -6.89 -10.11 -21.17
N GLY A 254 -5.86 -10.51 -20.41
CA GLY A 254 -6.07 -10.98 -19.04
C GLY A 254 -4.83 -11.45 -18.30
N MET A 255 -5.05 -11.94 -17.09
CA MET A 255 -4.02 -12.53 -16.25
C MET A 255 -4.48 -13.91 -15.80
N ASP A 256 -3.60 -14.90 -15.86
CA ASP A 256 -3.91 -16.29 -15.48
C ASP A 256 -2.77 -16.88 -14.65
N GLY A 257 -3.13 -17.45 -13.51
CA GLY A 257 -2.19 -18.07 -12.59
C GLY A 257 -1.39 -17.05 -11.78
N SER A 258 -1.75 -16.94 -10.49
CA SER A 258 -0.94 -16.25 -9.48
C SER A 258 -0.35 -17.24 -8.48
N GLU A 259 0.92 -17.03 -8.13
CA GLU A 259 1.58 -17.77 -7.06
C GLU A 259 1.15 -17.30 -5.66
N THR A 260 0.48 -16.14 -5.58
CA THR A 260 -0.14 -15.61 -4.36
C THR A 260 -1.66 -15.52 -4.53
N ASP A 261 -2.35 -14.85 -3.62
CA ASP A 261 -3.79 -14.61 -3.77
C ASP A 261 -4.08 -13.36 -4.59
N GLU A 262 -3.05 -12.74 -5.18
CA GLU A 262 -3.15 -11.44 -5.83
C GLU A 262 -2.52 -11.47 -7.23
N TYR A 263 -3.15 -10.84 -8.21
CA TYR A 263 -2.56 -10.64 -9.54
C TYR A 263 -1.52 -9.52 -9.56
N ILE A 264 -1.75 -8.47 -8.79
CA ILE A 264 -0.87 -7.31 -8.66
C ILE A 264 -0.74 -6.93 -7.18
N GLU A 265 0.48 -6.70 -6.74
CA GLU A 265 0.78 -6.16 -5.42
C GLU A 265 1.49 -4.81 -5.60
N ALA A 266 1.00 -3.77 -4.93
CA ALA A 266 1.56 -2.44 -5.04
C ALA A 266 1.59 -1.71 -3.69
N PRO A 267 2.52 -0.77 -3.47
CA PRO A 267 2.36 0.25 -2.45
C PRO A 267 1.26 1.26 -2.83
N TRP A 268 0.73 1.95 -1.83
CA TRP A 268 -0.13 3.11 -2.03
C TRP A 268 0.60 4.17 -2.87
N GLY A 269 -0.12 4.75 -3.83
CA GLY A 269 0.43 5.70 -4.81
C GLY A 269 0.47 5.16 -6.24
N ALA A 270 0.61 3.84 -6.42
CA ALA A 270 0.56 3.22 -7.74
C ALA A 270 -0.79 3.47 -8.43
N ASP A 271 -0.75 3.80 -9.73
CA ASP A 271 -1.95 3.91 -10.56
C ASP A 271 -2.19 2.58 -11.29
N ILE A 272 -3.38 1.99 -11.10
CA ILE A 272 -3.74 0.70 -11.67
C ILE A 272 -5.08 0.89 -12.40
N GLN A 273 -5.06 0.66 -13.70
CA GLN A 273 -6.21 0.74 -14.59
C GLN A 273 -6.51 -0.65 -15.16
N TRP A 274 -7.64 -1.23 -14.76
CA TRP A 274 -8.09 -2.56 -15.20
C TRP A 274 -9.38 -2.45 -15.99
N ASN A 275 -9.31 -2.52 -17.32
CA ASN A 275 -10.45 -2.28 -18.21
C ASN A 275 -10.71 -3.50 -19.11
N ASP A 276 -11.87 -4.13 -18.97
CA ASP A 276 -12.31 -5.25 -19.82
C ASP A 276 -11.30 -6.42 -19.93
N ALA A 277 -10.38 -6.56 -18.97
CA ALA A 277 -9.45 -7.69 -18.88
C ALA A 277 -10.03 -8.78 -17.97
N PHE A 278 -9.82 -10.05 -18.32
CA PHE A 278 -10.26 -11.17 -17.49
C PHE A 278 -9.15 -11.62 -16.54
N SER A 279 -9.56 -12.26 -15.44
CA SER A 279 -8.70 -13.03 -14.56
C SER A 279 -9.28 -14.43 -14.41
N THR A 280 -8.44 -15.41 -14.11
CA THR A 280 -8.87 -16.78 -13.78
C THR A 280 -8.84 -17.00 -12.26
N GLY A 281 -9.42 -18.09 -11.78
CA GLY A 281 -9.34 -18.47 -10.37
C GLY A 281 -10.00 -17.48 -9.39
N ASP A 282 -9.55 -17.54 -8.14
CA ASP A 282 -10.09 -16.77 -7.00
C ASP A 282 -9.21 -15.60 -6.58
N SER A 283 -8.03 -15.43 -7.19
CA SER A 283 -7.09 -14.37 -6.84
C SER A 283 -7.65 -12.96 -7.07
N ASP A 284 -7.42 -12.10 -6.08
CA ASP A 284 -7.72 -10.68 -6.11
C ASP A 284 -6.98 -10.00 -7.26
N ARG A 285 -7.63 -9.07 -7.95
CA ARG A 285 -7.00 -8.34 -9.06
C ARG A 285 -5.81 -7.53 -8.57
N TRP A 286 -5.95 -6.83 -7.44
CA TRP A 286 -4.81 -6.21 -6.79
C TRP A 286 -5.06 -5.89 -5.31
N ILE A 287 -3.95 -5.71 -4.60
CA ILE A 287 -3.91 -5.05 -3.30
C ILE A 287 -3.00 -3.83 -3.34
N LYS A 288 -3.31 -2.81 -2.54
CA LYS A 288 -2.38 -1.73 -2.21
C LYS A 288 -2.03 -1.74 -0.73
N THR A 289 -0.75 -1.64 -0.44
CA THR A 289 -0.21 -1.60 0.92
C THR A 289 0.31 -0.21 1.25
N LEU A 290 0.09 0.26 2.48
CA LEU A 290 0.69 1.51 2.95
C LEU A 290 1.73 1.18 4.01
N ASP A 291 2.99 1.29 3.63
CA ASP A 291 4.09 1.13 4.57
C ASP A 291 4.36 2.44 5.31
N CYS A 292 4.64 2.34 6.61
CA CYS A 292 5.03 3.45 7.48
C CYS A 292 4.22 4.75 7.33
N GLN A 293 3.11 4.84 8.06
CA GLN A 293 2.45 6.12 8.30
C GLN A 293 2.83 6.68 9.67
N LYS A 294 3.33 7.91 9.68
CA LYS A 294 3.72 8.65 10.85
C LYS A 294 2.70 9.75 11.15
N ILE A 295 2.20 9.79 12.39
CA ILE A 295 1.30 10.85 12.85
C ILE A 295 2.08 11.77 13.78
N VAL A 296 2.27 13.03 13.40
CA VAL A 296 2.96 14.04 14.20
C VAL A 296 1.91 14.82 14.98
N LEU A 297 2.08 14.88 16.29
CA LEU A 297 1.21 15.57 17.23
C LEU A 297 1.84 16.91 17.68
N PRO A 298 1.06 17.84 18.24
CA PRO A 298 1.57 19.17 18.58
C PRO A 298 2.61 19.16 19.70
N THR A 299 2.52 18.17 20.60
CA THR A 299 3.42 18.04 21.75
C THR A 299 3.75 16.57 22.01
N PRO A 300 4.91 16.30 22.64
CA PRO A 300 5.12 15.04 23.33
C PRO A 300 3.98 14.79 24.33
N GLU A 301 3.70 13.53 24.63
CA GLU A 301 2.64 13.13 25.59
C GLU A 301 1.20 13.45 25.16
N SER A 302 0.98 13.95 23.95
CA SER A 302 -0.35 13.93 23.34
C SER A 302 -0.82 12.47 23.20
N PHE A 303 -2.08 12.20 23.55
CA PHE A 303 -2.70 10.88 23.38
C PHE A 303 -3.59 10.87 22.15
N ILE A 304 -3.59 9.77 21.41
CA ILE A 304 -4.36 9.59 20.18
C ILE A 304 -5.08 8.23 20.17
N ILE A 305 -6.27 8.20 19.58
CA ILE A 305 -7.03 6.99 19.24
C ILE A 305 -7.32 6.99 17.74
N VAL A 306 -6.83 5.97 17.05
CA VAL A 306 -7.07 5.68 15.63
C VAL A 306 -8.00 4.48 15.52
N LYS A 307 -9.03 4.62 14.68
CA LYS A 307 -10.09 3.64 14.45
C LYS A 307 -10.14 3.20 13.00
N ASN A 308 -10.72 2.01 12.79
CA ASN A 308 -11.04 1.47 11.47
C ASN A 308 -9.83 1.27 10.55
N LEU A 309 -8.67 0.88 11.08
CA LEU A 309 -7.60 0.35 10.23
C LEU A 309 -8.03 -1.03 9.74
N GLN A 310 -8.48 -1.11 8.49
CA GLN A 310 -8.92 -2.34 7.81
C GLN A 310 -9.06 -2.10 6.30
N TYR A 311 -8.79 -3.13 5.51
CA TYR A 311 -8.99 -3.11 4.06
C TYR A 311 -10.21 -3.92 3.61
N MET A 312 -10.61 -4.95 4.36
CA MET A 312 -11.79 -5.75 4.08
C MET A 312 -12.92 -5.46 5.08
N ASN A 313 -14.16 -5.36 4.59
CA ASN A 313 -15.37 -5.25 5.41
C ASN A 313 -15.74 -6.59 6.09
N SER A 314 -14.76 -7.26 6.68
CA SER A 314 -14.90 -8.53 7.40
C SER A 314 -15.35 -8.34 8.86
N GLY A 315 -15.46 -7.08 9.31
CA GLY A 315 -15.75 -6.72 10.69
C GLY A 315 -14.58 -6.90 11.66
N VAL A 316 -13.38 -7.20 11.13
CA VAL A 316 -12.14 -7.32 11.91
C VAL A 316 -11.38 -6.00 11.83
N PHE A 317 -11.66 -5.11 12.77
CA PHE A 317 -11.01 -3.80 12.86
C PHE A 317 -9.76 -3.88 13.71
N VAL A 318 -8.73 -3.15 13.28
CA VAL A 318 -7.53 -2.93 14.07
C VAL A 318 -7.56 -1.51 14.60
N ASP A 319 -7.85 -1.35 15.89
CA ASP A 319 -7.74 -0.05 16.55
C ASP A 319 -6.35 0.13 17.14
N ARG A 320 -5.87 1.38 17.16
CA ARG A 320 -4.58 1.75 17.75
C ARG A 320 -4.77 2.97 18.64
N GLN A 321 -4.09 2.96 19.79
CA GLN A 321 -4.09 4.09 20.70
C GLN A 321 -2.78 4.16 21.45
N GLY A 322 -2.40 5.36 21.87
CA GLY A 322 -1.20 5.56 22.67
C GLY A 322 -0.79 7.02 22.78
N PHE A 323 0.34 7.23 23.43
CA PHE A 323 0.98 8.53 23.56
C PHE A 323 1.98 8.72 22.42
N ALA A 324 2.12 9.96 21.94
CA ALA A 324 3.27 10.37 21.16
C ALA A 324 4.57 10.18 21.96
N ASN A 325 5.65 9.89 21.23
CA ASN A 325 7.00 9.82 21.78
C ASN A 325 7.57 11.22 22.09
N GLN A 326 8.85 11.28 22.46
CA GLN A 326 9.53 12.55 22.80
C GLN A 326 9.70 13.51 21.63
N ASP A 327 9.59 13.00 20.39
CA ASP A 327 9.65 13.77 19.15
C ASP A 327 8.24 14.21 18.69
N SER A 328 7.22 14.00 19.53
CA SER A 328 5.80 14.24 19.24
C SER A 328 5.21 13.32 18.17
N GLU A 329 5.76 12.12 18.01
CA GLU A 329 5.37 11.20 16.94
C GLU A 329 4.61 10.01 17.50
N PHE A 330 3.50 9.66 16.85
CA PHE A 330 2.77 8.43 17.05
C PHE A 330 2.96 7.52 15.83
N GLU A 331 3.60 6.38 16.08
CA GLU A 331 3.78 5.33 15.08
C GLU A 331 2.71 4.26 15.28
N LEU A 332 2.11 3.81 14.19
CA LEU A 332 1.25 2.64 14.19
C LEU A 332 2.13 1.37 14.34
N THR A 333 2.44 1.01 15.59
CA THR A 333 3.40 -0.09 15.90
C THR A 333 3.09 -1.37 15.14
N GLY A 334 4.13 -1.97 14.56
CA GLY A 334 4.07 -3.25 13.84
C GLY A 334 3.56 -3.14 12.41
N MET A 335 3.41 -1.92 11.88
CA MET A 335 2.95 -1.69 10.51
C MET A 335 4.06 -1.20 9.59
N CYS A 336 5.14 -0.67 10.15
CA CYS A 336 6.35 -0.27 9.43
C CYS A 336 7.19 -1.46 8.98
N ASN A 337 7.62 -1.44 7.71
CA ASN A 337 8.43 -2.46 7.02
C ASN A 337 7.85 -3.87 7.10
N THR A 338 6.54 -4.02 7.32
CA THR A 338 5.88 -5.33 7.35
C THR A 338 5.17 -5.64 6.04
N GLY A 339 4.76 -4.63 5.28
CA GLY A 339 3.85 -4.81 4.13
C GLY A 339 2.44 -5.28 4.55
N TRP A 340 2.13 -5.32 5.84
CA TRP A 340 0.90 -5.94 6.34
C TRP A 340 -0.32 -5.01 6.33
N ARG A 341 -0.11 -3.69 6.26
CA ARG A 341 -1.22 -2.74 6.15
C ARG A 341 -1.66 -2.65 4.70
N MET A 342 -2.52 -3.58 4.30
CA MET A 342 -3.35 -3.36 3.12
C MET A 342 -4.32 -2.20 3.40
N VAL A 343 -4.46 -1.30 2.43
CA VAL A 343 -5.35 -0.13 2.46
C VAL A 343 -6.33 -0.11 1.30
N GLU A 344 -6.10 -0.94 0.29
CA GLU A 344 -7.01 -1.16 -0.83
C GLU A 344 -6.91 -2.61 -1.28
N ILE A 345 -8.05 -3.19 -1.65
CA ILE A 345 -8.17 -4.48 -2.30
C ILE A 345 -9.22 -4.37 -3.39
N VAL A 346 -8.95 -4.97 -4.54
CA VAL A 346 -9.95 -5.23 -5.57
C VAL A 346 -9.99 -6.72 -5.79
N ASP A 347 -11.11 -7.32 -5.39
CA ASP A 347 -11.24 -8.77 -5.40
C ASP A 347 -11.31 -9.35 -6.81
N SER A 348 -11.34 -10.68 -6.92
CA SER A 348 -11.45 -11.41 -8.19
C SER A 348 -12.68 -10.99 -9.01
N GLU A 349 -13.78 -10.60 -8.36
CA GLU A 349 -15.01 -10.11 -9.01
C GLU A 349 -14.89 -8.64 -9.49
N GLY A 350 -13.86 -7.93 -9.05
CA GLY A 350 -13.63 -6.52 -9.36
C GLY A 350 -14.31 -5.54 -8.40
N ILE A 351 -14.75 -6.01 -7.23
CA ILE A 351 -15.31 -5.16 -6.19
C ILE A 351 -14.16 -4.52 -5.41
N SER A 352 -14.16 -3.19 -5.37
CA SER A 352 -13.14 -2.42 -4.66
C SER A 352 -13.56 -2.13 -3.22
N TRP A 353 -12.62 -2.37 -2.31
CA TRP A 353 -12.68 -1.96 -0.92
C TRP A 353 -11.44 -1.13 -0.59
N GLN A 354 -11.68 -0.03 0.10
CA GLN A 354 -10.64 0.89 0.53
C GLN A 354 -10.80 1.17 2.02
N GLU A 355 -9.67 1.22 2.73
CA GLU A 355 -9.63 1.59 4.13
C GLU A 355 -10.26 2.98 4.34
N ASN A 356 -11.02 3.12 5.43
CA ASN A 356 -11.62 4.39 5.84
C ASN A 356 -11.30 4.64 7.32
N ALA A 357 -10.00 4.66 7.62
CA ALA A 357 -9.49 4.92 8.94
C ALA A 357 -9.67 6.39 9.32
N TYR A 358 -9.80 6.64 10.61
CA TYR A 358 -9.90 8.00 11.13
C TYR A 358 -9.34 8.08 12.55
N ILE A 359 -8.94 9.28 12.93
CA ILE A 359 -8.56 9.61 14.31
C ILE A 359 -9.84 9.98 15.04
N GLU A 360 -10.29 9.09 15.92
CA GLU A 360 -11.48 9.31 16.75
C GLU A 360 -11.25 10.49 17.68
N SER A 361 -10.09 10.53 18.33
CA SER A 361 -9.71 11.62 19.21
C SER A 361 -8.20 11.76 19.36
N VAL A 362 -7.77 12.99 19.50
CA VAL A 362 -6.45 13.40 19.95
C VAL A 362 -6.63 14.38 21.09
N TRP A 363 -5.84 14.27 22.15
CA TRP A 363 -5.87 15.25 23.23
C TRP A 363 -4.54 15.40 23.94
N TRP A 364 -4.37 16.55 24.54
CA TRP A 364 -3.26 16.88 25.41
C TRP A 364 -3.78 17.65 26.63
N ASN A 365 -3.32 17.24 27.81
CA ASN A 365 -3.72 17.85 29.07
C ASN A 365 -2.52 18.59 29.67
N SER A 366 -2.76 19.83 30.08
CA SER A 366 -1.75 20.67 30.73
C SER A 366 -2.37 21.41 31.93
N PRO A 367 -1.56 21.97 32.84
CA PRO A 367 -2.02 22.91 33.84
C PRO A 367 -2.81 24.11 33.29
N TRP A 368 -2.60 24.48 32.01
CA TRP A 368 -3.34 25.57 31.36
C TRP A 368 -4.72 25.14 30.83
N GLY A 369 -4.98 23.85 30.69
CA GLY A 369 -6.24 23.33 30.18
C GLY A 369 -6.09 21.99 29.45
N ASN A 370 -7.22 21.50 28.93
CA ASN A 370 -7.30 20.30 28.11
C ASN A 370 -7.59 20.71 26.66
N PHE A 371 -6.78 20.23 25.73
CA PHE A 371 -6.86 20.56 24.31
C PHE A 371 -7.14 19.29 23.54
N SER A 372 -8.14 19.28 22.66
CA SER A 372 -8.55 18.07 21.98
C SER A 372 -9.21 18.35 20.64
N LYS A 373 -9.12 17.37 19.73
CA LYS A 373 -9.79 17.35 18.43
C LYS A 373 -10.26 15.93 18.15
N SER A 374 -11.34 15.78 17.39
CA SER A 374 -11.98 14.49 17.13
C SER A 374 -12.44 14.36 15.70
N ASN A 375 -12.68 13.11 15.28
CA ASN A 375 -13.17 12.75 13.95
C ASN A 375 -12.33 13.34 12.81
N ILE A 376 -11.01 13.24 12.92
CA ILE A 376 -10.09 13.69 11.86
C ILE A 376 -9.96 12.54 10.86
N PRO A 377 -10.32 12.71 9.58
CA PRO A 377 -10.07 11.69 8.57
C PRO A 377 -8.59 11.35 8.52
N LEU A 378 -8.25 10.06 8.43
CA LEU A 378 -6.87 9.62 8.26
C LEU A 378 -6.69 9.19 6.81
N GLY A 379 -5.96 9.99 6.05
CA GLY A 379 -5.59 9.63 4.68
C GLY A 379 -4.43 8.61 4.65
N PHE A 380 -3.79 8.50 3.50
CA PHE A 380 -2.70 7.57 3.24
C PHE A 380 -1.35 8.26 3.03
N GLU A 381 -1.25 9.52 3.47
CA GLU A 381 -0.01 10.27 3.49
C GLU A 381 0.98 9.60 4.44
N SER A 382 2.26 9.59 4.06
CA SER A 382 3.33 9.01 4.90
C SER A 382 3.53 9.79 6.19
N ILE A 383 3.25 11.10 6.19
CA ILE A 383 3.28 11.98 7.35
C ILE A 383 1.95 12.71 7.45
N VAL A 384 1.30 12.59 8.61
CA VAL A 384 0.06 13.29 8.94
C VAL A 384 0.32 14.18 10.14
N GLU A 385 0.23 15.49 9.95
CA GLU A 385 0.41 16.47 11.03
C GLU A 385 -0.95 16.82 11.64
N ILE A 386 -1.04 16.70 12.96
CA ILE A 386 -2.25 16.98 13.72
C ILE A 386 -2.04 18.25 14.50
N GLU A 387 -2.87 19.25 14.20
CA GLU A 387 -2.91 20.50 14.95
C GLU A 387 -4.04 20.47 16.00
N LEU A 388 -3.69 20.90 17.21
CA LEU A 388 -4.64 21.22 18.28
C LEU A 388 -4.69 22.73 18.47
N ASP A 389 -5.89 23.25 18.72
CA ASP A 389 -6.05 24.62 19.16
C ASP A 389 -5.48 24.77 20.57
N ILE A 390 -4.38 25.51 20.70
CA ILE A 390 -3.70 25.75 21.98
C ILE A 390 -3.50 27.25 22.25
N PRO A 391 -3.47 27.66 23.52
CA PRO A 391 -3.26 29.05 23.93
C PRO A 391 -1.82 29.51 23.71
N ASN A 392 -1.63 30.82 23.54
CA ASN A 392 -0.33 31.48 23.56
C ASN A 392 -0.42 32.76 24.37
N VAL A 393 -0.10 32.67 25.66
CA VAL A 393 -0.28 33.76 26.62
C VAL A 393 1.05 34.42 26.95
N ASN A 394 1.08 35.75 26.86
CA ASN A 394 2.22 36.59 27.26
C ASN A 394 1.74 37.81 28.06
N VAL A 395 2.64 38.40 28.86
CA VAL A 395 2.36 39.66 29.57
C VAL A 395 2.44 40.81 28.58
N ASN A 396 1.36 41.59 28.50
CA ASN A 396 1.27 42.79 27.69
C ASN A 396 1.73 44.03 28.47
N SER A 397 1.26 44.20 29.72
CA SER A 397 1.68 45.32 30.57
C SER A 397 1.69 44.97 32.07
N ILE A 398 2.52 45.71 32.81
CA ILE A 398 2.54 45.72 34.28
C ILE A 398 2.49 47.17 34.73
N GLU A 399 1.43 47.57 35.42
CA GLU A 399 1.19 48.94 35.86
C GLU A 399 1.11 49.01 37.38
N LEU A 400 1.92 49.86 38.00
CA LEU A 400 1.89 50.11 39.44
C LEU A 400 1.07 51.37 39.73
N ASN A 401 0.22 51.33 40.77
CA ASN A 401 -0.56 52.49 41.18
C ASN A 401 0.29 53.65 41.75
N LYS A 402 1.49 53.34 42.26
CA LYS A 402 2.50 54.29 42.74
C LYS A 402 3.92 53.78 42.47
N ALA A 403 4.84 54.70 42.22
CA ALA A 403 6.26 54.39 41.95
C ALA A 403 7.14 54.31 43.20
N SER A 404 6.60 54.65 44.38
CA SER A 404 7.31 54.63 45.66
C SER A 404 6.35 54.33 46.80
N SER A 405 6.79 53.56 47.79
CA SER A 405 6.03 53.16 48.98
C SER A 405 6.97 53.03 50.18
N ALA A 406 6.44 53.03 51.41
CA ALA A 406 7.24 52.62 52.56
C ALA A 406 7.53 51.11 52.50
N VAL A 407 8.60 50.67 53.18
CA VAL A 407 8.92 49.24 53.34
C VAL A 407 7.69 48.51 53.91
N ASP A 408 7.40 47.33 53.35
CA ASP A 408 6.24 46.46 53.66
C ASP A 408 4.84 47.06 53.40
N GLU A 409 4.74 48.28 52.87
CA GLU A 409 3.47 48.89 52.47
C GLU A 409 3.10 48.48 51.04
N PRO A 410 1.86 47.97 50.81
CA PRO A 410 1.48 47.43 49.51
C PRO A 410 1.46 48.49 48.40
N ILE A 411 1.91 48.06 47.22
CA ILE A 411 1.72 48.73 45.93
C ILE A 411 0.73 47.89 45.13
N GLU A 412 -0.36 48.48 44.67
CA GLU A 412 -1.33 47.77 43.82
C GLU A 412 -0.73 47.66 42.41
N VAL A 413 -0.74 46.46 41.85
CA VAL A 413 -0.18 46.14 40.55
C VAL A 413 -1.28 45.57 39.66
N THR A 414 -1.46 46.16 38.49
CA THR A 414 -2.32 45.66 37.42
C THR A 414 -1.47 44.99 36.35
N ILE A 415 -1.64 43.68 36.19
CA ILE A 415 -0.94 42.89 35.18
C ILE A 415 -1.94 42.56 34.07
N THR A 416 -1.65 43.01 32.85
CA THR A 416 -2.46 42.70 31.67
C THR A 416 -1.76 41.60 30.88
N LEU A 417 -2.47 40.50 30.67
CA LEU A 417 -2.06 39.37 29.85
C LEU A 417 -2.83 39.38 28.53
N GLU A 418 -2.23 38.87 27.48
CA GLU A 418 -2.87 38.67 26.18
C GLU A 418 -2.70 37.23 25.73
N ASN A 419 -3.80 36.60 25.31
CA ASN A 419 -3.78 35.28 24.69
C ASN A 419 -3.95 35.42 23.18
N THR A 420 -2.85 35.24 22.46
CA THR A 420 -2.82 35.30 20.98
C THR A 420 -3.09 33.94 20.33
N GLY A 421 -3.27 32.88 21.12
CA GLY A 421 -3.55 31.52 20.64
C GLY A 421 -5.04 31.26 20.36
N ASN A 422 -5.33 30.04 19.91
CA ASN A 422 -6.65 29.65 19.40
C ASN A 422 -7.53 28.94 20.44
N SER A 423 -7.05 28.78 21.68
CA SER A 423 -7.81 28.18 22.76
C SER A 423 -7.69 28.98 24.06
N SER A 424 -8.69 28.84 24.91
CA SER A 424 -8.70 29.47 26.24
C SER A 424 -7.67 28.82 27.17
N ALA A 425 -7.07 29.60 28.07
CA ALA A 425 -6.14 29.10 29.08
C ALA A 425 -6.51 29.52 30.49
N ILE A 426 -6.21 28.65 31.46
CA ILE A 426 -6.13 28.97 32.88
C ILE A 426 -4.65 29.26 33.21
N VAL A 427 -4.31 30.51 33.43
CA VAL A 427 -2.91 30.96 33.48
C VAL A 427 -2.51 31.35 34.89
N PRO A 428 -1.66 30.58 35.57
CA PRO A 428 -0.96 31.03 36.77
C PRO A 428 0.14 32.04 36.41
N ILE A 429 0.29 33.07 37.23
CA ILE A 429 1.33 34.09 37.09
C ILE A 429 2.36 33.94 38.21
N GLU A 430 3.63 34.08 37.86
CA GLU A 430 4.71 34.30 38.82
C GLU A 430 5.30 35.70 38.66
N CYS A 431 5.74 36.30 39.77
CA CYS A 431 6.40 37.59 39.79
C CYS A 431 7.73 37.49 40.56
N LYS A 432 8.76 38.13 40.02
CA LYS A 432 10.14 38.14 40.55
C LYS A 432 10.63 39.57 40.76
N LEU A 433 11.53 39.73 41.71
CA LEU A 433 12.27 40.97 41.97
C LEU A 433 13.45 41.12 41.02
N SER A 434 14.13 42.28 41.05
CA SER A 434 15.31 42.56 40.20
C SER A 434 16.48 41.59 40.43
N ASP A 435 16.59 41.02 41.63
CA ASP A 435 17.60 40.02 42.00
C ASP A 435 17.21 38.57 41.61
N GLY A 436 16.05 38.39 40.99
CA GLY A 436 15.50 37.10 40.56
C GLY A 436 14.78 36.30 41.66
N SER A 437 14.71 36.83 42.90
CA SER A 437 13.95 36.19 43.97
C SER A 437 12.43 36.36 43.80
N ASP A 438 11.65 35.50 44.47
CA ASP A 438 10.18 35.58 44.45
C ASP A 438 9.70 36.89 45.06
N ALA A 439 8.83 37.60 44.35
CA ALA A 439 8.18 38.79 44.88
C ALA A 439 7.08 38.41 45.88
N ASP A 440 6.98 39.16 46.98
CA ASP A 440 5.86 39.04 47.93
C ASP A 440 4.62 39.72 47.34
N VAL A 441 3.79 38.91 46.67
CA VAL A 441 2.53 39.33 46.04
C VAL A 441 1.33 38.67 46.71
N THR A 442 0.27 39.45 46.95
CA THR A 442 -1.00 38.98 47.52
C THR A 442 -2.17 39.29 46.58
N PRO A 443 -3.03 38.32 46.23
CA PRO A 443 -2.95 36.90 46.59
C PRO A 443 -1.81 36.17 45.85
N PHE A 444 -1.18 35.21 46.53
CA PHE A 444 -0.13 34.37 45.93
C PHE A 444 -0.74 33.35 44.96
N GLY A 445 -0.07 33.12 43.81
CA GLY A 445 -0.47 32.08 42.84
C GLY A 445 -1.78 32.37 42.10
N GLN A 446 -2.08 33.65 41.85
CA GLN A 446 -3.31 34.04 41.17
C GLN A 446 -3.36 33.47 39.75
N THR A 447 -4.53 32.92 39.41
CA THR A 447 -4.84 32.40 38.08
C THR A 447 -5.86 33.28 37.39
N VAL A 448 -5.74 33.43 36.07
CA VAL A 448 -6.74 34.09 35.23
C VAL A 448 -7.16 33.18 34.08
N ILE A 449 -8.44 33.24 33.73
CA ILE A 449 -8.97 32.58 32.54
C ILE A 449 -8.97 33.60 31.42
N ILE A 450 -8.31 33.30 30.30
CA ILE A 450 -8.24 34.18 29.14
C ILE A 450 -8.73 33.39 27.92
N GLY A 451 -9.77 33.88 27.26
CA GLY A 451 -10.26 33.31 26.00
C GLY A 451 -9.23 33.47 24.87
N ALA A 452 -9.47 32.80 23.75
CA ALA A 452 -8.65 32.95 22.55
C ALA A 452 -8.78 34.38 21.98
N GLY A 453 -7.67 35.04 21.68
CA GLY A 453 -7.64 36.43 21.18
C GLY A 453 -8.05 37.49 22.22
N GLU A 454 -8.19 37.13 23.49
CA GLU A 454 -8.64 38.03 24.54
C GLU A 454 -7.50 38.49 25.46
N THR A 455 -7.76 39.56 26.21
CA THR A 455 -6.88 40.06 27.28
C THR A 455 -7.45 39.72 28.64
N GLY A 456 -6.59 39.23 29.54
CA GLY A 456 -6.91 39.00 30.95
C GLY A 456 -6.25 40.04 31.84
N VAL A 457 -6.87 40.36 32.97
CA VAL A 457 -6.31 41.29 33.97
C VAL A 457 -6.16 40.57 35.31
N VAL A 458 -4.99 40.73 35.93
CA VAL A 458 -4.68 40.24 37.27
C VAL A 458 -4.30 41.41 38.16
N LEU A 459 -4.90 41.47 39.35
CA LEU A 459 -4.67 42.51 40.34
C LEU A 459 -4.01 41.90 41.57
N VAL A 460 -2.79 42.34 41.89
CA VAL A 460 -2.03 41.90 43.05
C VAL A 460 -1.50 43.07 43.85
N ASP A 461 -1.33 42.88 45.16
CA ASP A 461 -0.58 43.79 46.03
C ASP A 461 0.85 43.30 46.17
N TRP A 462 1.82 44.12 45.75
CA TRP A 462 3.25 43.83 45.93
C TRP A 462 3.80 44.55 47.17
N ARG A 463 4.55 43.81 48.00
CA ARG A 463 5.29 44.35 49.15
C ARG A 463 6.79 44.12 48.99
N ASN A 464 7.59 45.10 49.37
CA ASN A 464 9.05 44.96 49.42
C ASN A 464 9.55 45.17 50.84
N SER A 465 10.34 44.22 51.34
CA SER A 465 10.89 44.20 52.70
C SER A 465 12.25 44.90 52.81
N LYS A 466 12.79 45.40 51.69
CA LYS A 466 14.07 46.10 51.62
C LYS A 466 13.84 47.55 51.19
N GLU A 467 14.61 48.46 51.78
CA GLU A 467 14.69 49.84 51.33
C GLU A 467 15.63 49.93 50.12
N GLY A 468 15.22 50.66 49.07
CA GLY A 468 16.01 50.86 47.86
C GLY A 468 15.15 50.91 46.59
N GLU A 469 15.82 51.03 45.44
CA GLU A 469 15.19 50.87 44.13
C GLU A 469 15.14 49.37 43.78
N ASP A 470 13.99 48.92 43.28
CA ASP A 470 13.76 47.53 42.87
C ASP A 470 12.77 47.50 41.70
N SER A 471 12.65 46.35 41.03
CA SER A 471 11.74 46.16 39.90
C SER A 471 10.94 44.88 40.03
N LEU A 472 9.68 44.92 39.63
CA LEU A 472 8.80 43.75 39.55
C LEU A 472 8.70 43.28 38.09
N THR A 473 9.07 42.02 37.83
CA THR A 473 8.83 41.36 36.55
C THR A 473 7.86 40.21 36.78
N CYS A 474 6.79 40.14 36.00
CA CYS A 474 5.83 39.04 36.07
C CYS A 474 5.75 38.31 34.74
N GLN A 475 5.50 37.01 34.78
CA GLN A 475 5.34 36.18 33.58
C GLN A 475 4.35 35.03 33.82
N PRO A 476 3.71 34.51 32.76
CA PRO A 476 2.92 33.30 32.85
C PRO A 476 3.82 32.12 33.22
N LEU A 477 3.39 31.30 34.18
CA LEU A 477 4.06 30.04 34.46
C LEU A 477 3.68 29.04 33.36
N LYS A 478 4.54 28.91 32.34
CA LYS A 478 4.33 28.04 31.17
C LYS A 478 4.54 26.56 31.57
N PRO A 479 3.60 25.66 31.27
CA PRO A 479 3.80 24.24 31.50
C PRO A 479 4.87 23.62 30.60
N SER A 480 5.43 22.49 31.05
CA SER A 480 6.23 21.61 30.20
C SER A 480 5.45 21.25 28.93
N GLY A 481 6.07 21.45 27.77
CA GLY A 481 5.43 21.32 26.46
C GLY A 481 5.18 22.65 25.73
N PHE A 482 5.08 23.77 26.47
CA PHE A 482 5.01 25.12 25.88
C PHE A 482 6.39 25.81 25.76
N GLU A 483 7.47 25.19 26.27
CA GLU A 483 8.78 25.84 26.43
C GLU A 483 9.66 25.84 25.17
N ASN A 484 9.42 24.94 24.20
CA ASN A 484 10.25 24.78 22.98
C ASN A 484 9.47 25.00 21.68
N SER A 485 8.31 25.66 21.73
CA SER A 485 7.45 25.83 20.57
C SER A 485 7.99 26.85 19.56
N SER A 486 8.95 26.43 18.75
CA SER A 486 9.16 27.01 17.42
C SER A 486 8.07 26.57 16.42
N LEU A 487 7.14 25.70 16.86
CA LEU A 487 5.98 25.18 16.11
C LEU A 487 4.64 25.86 16.47
N LEU A 488 4.66 27.01 17.16
CA LEU A 488 3.43 27.77 17.51
C LEU A 488 3.39 29.18 16.92
N GLY A 489 4.07 29.36 15.79
CA GLY A 489 4.05 30.56 14.96
C GLY A 489 4.62 30.26 13.59
#